data_AF-A0A651DYK9-F1
#
_entry.id   AF-A0A651DYK9-F1
#
_cell.length_a   1.000
_cell.length_b   1.000
_cell.length_c   1.000
_cell.angle_alpha   90.00
_cell.angle_beta   90.00
_cell.angle_gamma   90.00
#
_symmetry.space_group_name_H-M   'P 1'
#
loop_
_entity.id
_entity.type
_entity.pdbx_description
1 polymer ?
#
loop_
_entity_poly.entity_id
_entity_poly.type
_entity_poly.pdbx_seq_one_letter_code
_entity_poly.pdbx_strand_id
1 'polypeptide(L)'
;MDTFFASHPVFRLDELRAYRNASGAPGGRSEEALLHYYQQTGRIESIRRGVYAAIPRGSADSRIAVDPLLIAGRCVADSVIVNHSALEFHGLAYSNFQTVTFQTRSTTRRFHYPLP
;
A
#
# COMPACT_ATOMS: atom_id res chain seq x y z
N MET A 1 -14.13 7.34 -4.13
CA MET A 1 -12.72 7.03 -4.45
C MET A 1 -11.78 7.98 -3.72
N ASP A 2 -12.02 9.29 -3.76
CA ASP A 2 -11.23 10.27 -2.99
C ASP A 2 -11.18 9.95 -1.48
N THR A 3 -12.33 9.69 -0.86
CA THR A 3 -12.43 9.28 0.56
C THR A 3 -11.68 7.98 0.86
N PHE A 4 -11.71 7.01 -0.07
CA PHE A 4 -11.01 5.74 0.09
C PHE A 4 -9.49 5.95 0.10
N PHE A 5 -8.97 6.74 -0.85
CA PHE A 5 -7.55 7.07 -0.93
C PHE A 5 -7.05 7.90 0.26
N ALA A 6 -7.90 8.78 0.81
CA ALA A 6 -7.56 9.53 2.03
C ALA A 6 -7.46 8.63 3.27
N SER A 7 -8.33 7.63 3.40
CA SER A 7 -8.32 6.70 4.54
C SER A 7 -7.36 5.51 4.36
N HIS A 8 -7.01 5.16 3.13
CA HIS A 8 -6.17 4.02 2.79
C HIS A 8 -4.98 4.47 1.91
N PRO A 9 -3.95 5.07 2.53
CA PRO A 9 -2.74 5.49 1.81
C PRO A 9 -1.98 4.32 1.17
N VAL A 10 -2.08 3.12 1.74
CA VAL A 10 -1.65 1.86 1.10
C VAL A 10 -2.80 0.88 1.16
N PHE A 11 -3.15 0.29 0.01
CA PHE A 11 -4.28 -0.62 -0.09
C PHE A 11 -4.00 -1.76 -1.07
N ARG A 12 -4.73 -2.85 -0.87
CA ARG A 12 -4.71 -4.01 -1.75
C ARG A 12 -5.82 -3.92 -2.79
N LEU A 13 -5.64 -4.58 -3.93
CA LEU A 13 -6.68 -4.67 -4.95
C LEU A 13 -7.98 -5.26 -4.40
N ASP A 14 -7.87 -6.26 -3.52
CA ASP A 14 -9.02 -6.88 -2.86
C ASP A 14 -9.79 -5.89 -1.97
N GLU A 15 -9.09 -4.98 -1.26
CA GLU A 15 -9.73 -3.94 -0.43
C GLU A 15 -10.47 -2.91 -1.28
N LEU A 16 -9.88 -2.51 -2.42
CA LEU A 16 -10.54 -1.65 -3.38
C LEU A 16 -11.81 -2.31 -3.95
N ARG A 17 -11.74 -3.62 -4.25
CA ARG A 17 -12.87 -4.42 -4.74
C ARG A 17 -13.97 -4.51 -3.68
N ALA A 18 -13.62 -4.82 -2.43
CA ALA A 18 -14.55 -4.88 -1.31
C ALA A 18 -15.24 -3.52 -1.08
N TYR A 19 -14.48 -2.43 -1.08
CA TYR A 19 -15.01 -1.07 -0.95
C TYR A 19 -16.01 -0.73 -2.07
N ARG A 20 -15.69 -1.12 -3.32
CA ARG A 20 -16.56 -0.88 -4.48
C ARG A 20 -17.86 -1.68 -4.39
N ASN A 21 -17.78 -2.94 -3.99
CA ASN A 21 -18.94 -3.80 -3.78
C ASN A 21 -19.85 -3.25 -2.68
N ALA A 22 -19.27 -2.79 -1.57
CA ALA A 22 -20.00 -2.16 -0.48
C ALA A 22 -20.63 -0.82 -0.88
N SER A 23 -19.98 -0.06 -1.77
CA SER A 23 -20.47 1.23 -2.26
C SER A 23 -21.53 1.12 -3.37
N GLY A 24 -21.96 -0.11 -3.74
CA GLY A 24 -23.01 -0.34 -4.73
C GLY A 24 -22.65 0.08 -6.17
N ALA A 25 -21.35 0.27 -6.49
CA ALA A 25 -20.93 0.72 -7.81
C ALA A 25 -20.88 -0.46 -8.80
N PRO A 26 -21.81 -0.56 -9.78
CA PRO A 26 -21.90 -1.70 -10.68
C PRO A 26 -20.63 -1.84 -11.56
N GLY A 27 -20.31 -3.09 -11.87
CA GLY A 27 -19.11 -3.55 -12.58
C GLY A 27 -19.03 -3.16 -14.06
N GLY A 28 -19.01 -1.86 -14.37
CA GLY A 28 -18.93 -1.36 -15.75
C GLY A 28 -17.50 -1.16 -16.30
N ARG A 29 -16.47 -1.25 -15.46
CA ARG A 29 -15.06 -1.14 -15.88
C ARG A 29 -14.28 -2.27 -15.24
N SER A 30 -13.53 -3.01 -16.07
CA SER A 30 -12.52 -3.99 -15.64
C SER A 30 -11.60 -3.32 -14.61
N GLU A 31 -11.32 -4.01 -13.52
CA GLU A 31 -10.47 -3.51 -12.43
C GLU A 31 -9.13 -3.01 -12.94
N GLU A 32 -8.58 -3.70 -13.94
CA GLU A 32 -7.36 -3.32 -14.65
C GLU A 32 -7.47 -1.97 -15.36
N ALA A 33 -8.59 -1.69 -16.03
CA ALA A 33 -8.81 -0.41 -16.71
C ALA A 33 -8.94 0.75 -15.70
N LEU A 34 -9.51 0.49 -14.52
CA LEU A 34 -9.61 1.46 -13.45
C LEU A 34 -8.25 1.75 -12.80
N LEU A 35 -7.49 0.69 -12.49
CA LEU A 35 -6.12 0.80 -12.00
C LEU A 35 -5.24 1.55 -12.99
N HIS A 36 -5.34 1.20 -14.28
CA HIS A 36 -4.61 1.88 -15.34
C HIS A 36 -5.00 3.36 -15.42
N TYR A 37 -6.30 3.68 -15.37
CA TYR A 37 -6.76 5.06 -15.33
C TYR A 37 -6.16 5.82 -14.14
N TYR A 38 -6.20 5.27 -12.93
CA TYR A 38 -5.66 5.95 -11.75
C TYR A 38 -4.14 6.08 -11.75
N GLN A 39 -3.42 5.08 -12.27
CA GLN A 39 -1.97 5.16 -12.49
C GLN A 39 -1.63 6.27 -13.50
N GLN A 40 -2.33 6.32 -14.63
CA GLN A 40 -2.13 7.36 -15.66
C GLN A 40 -2.45 8.76 -15.13
N THR A 41 -3.46 8.89 -14.28
CA THR A 41 -3.78 10.17 -13.63
C THR A 41 -2.85 10.53 -12.47
N GLY A 42 -1.86 9.69 -12.15
CA GLY A 42 -0.92 9.91 -11.03
C GLY A 42 -1.59 9.88 -9.66
N ARG A 43 -2.72 9.18 -9.51
CA ARG A 43 -3.44 9.06 -8.24
C ARG A 43 -3.08 7.82 -7.44
N ILE A 44 -2.45 6.84 -8.08
CA ILE A 44 -1.96 5.64 -7.40
C ILE A 44 -0.59 5.26 -7.95
N GLU A 45 0.26 4.71 -7.10
CA GLU A 45 1.53 4.11 -7.48
C GLU A 45 1.51 2.60 -7.21
N SER A 46 2.05 1.81 -8.14
CA SER A 46 2.18 0.37 -7.96
C SER A 46 3.45 0.04 -7.18
N ILE A 47 3.31 -0.39 -5.93
CA ILE A 47 4.44 -0.85 -5.11
C ILE A 47 4.86 -2.27 -5.52
N ARG A 48 3.86 -3.15 -5.71
CA ARG A 48 4.03 -4.53 -6.18
C ARG A 48 2.72 -5.06 -6.72
N ARG A 49 2.74 -6.24 -7.35
CA ARG A 49 1.53 -6.91 -7.83
C ARG A 49 0.51 -7.07 -6.68
N GLY A 50 -0.64 -6.41 -6.83
CA GLY A 50 -1.77 -6.47 -5.89
C GLY A 50 -1.76 -5.46 -4.75
N VAL A 51 -0.70 -4.63 -4.61
CA VAL A 51 -0.56 -3.61 -3.55
C VAL A 51 -0.23 -2.27 -4.20
N TYR A 52 -1.02 -1.25 -3.85
CA TYR A 52 -0.94 0.08 -4.42
C TYR A 52 -0.87 1.13 -3.32
N ALA A 53 -0.11 2.19 -3.57
CA ALA A 53 -0.13 3.40 -2.76
C ALA A 53 -1.09 4.42 -3.38
N ALA A 54 -1.87 5.10 -2.55
CA ALA A 54 -2.71 6.22 -2.96
C ALA A 54 -1.92 7.53 -2.87
N ILE A 55 -2.04 8.36 -3.90
CA ILE A 55 -1.43 9.70 -3.97
C ILE A 55 -2.53 10.73 -3.67
N PRO A 56 -2.49 11.41 -2.51
CA PRO A 56 -3.46 12.44 -2.18
C PRO A 56 -3.35 13.61 -3.15
N ARG A 57 -4.50 14.25 -3.42
CA ARG A 57 -4.54 15.45 -4.26
C ARG A 57 -3.81 16.59 -3.55
N GLY A 58 -2.75 17.09 -4.17
CA GLY A 58 -1.92 18.18 -3.63
C GLY A 58 -0.51 17.76 -3.20
N SER A 59 -0.18 16.46 -3.20
CA SER A 59 1.21 16.01 -3.12
C SER A 59 1.90 16.29 -4.45
N ALA A 60 2.86 17.23 -4.44
CA ALA A 60 3.53 17.75 -5.63
C ALA A 60 4.50 16.76 -6.30
N ASP A 61 4.79 15.63 -5.67
CA ASP A 61 5.76 14.66 -6.15
C ASP A 61 5.10 13.29 -6.30
N SER A 62 5.26 12.69 -7.48
CA SER A 62 4.92 11.27 -7.71
C SER A 62 5.69 10.33 -6.77
N ARG A 63 6.72 10.83 -6.08
CA ARG A 63 7.47 10.16 -5.01
C ARG A 63 6.91 10.54 -3.65
N ILE A 64 5.72 10.06 -3.33
CA ILE A 64 5.26 10.12 -1.95
C ILE A 64 6.14 9.19 -1.12
N ALA A 65 6.75 9.73 -0.06
CA ALA A 65 7.39 8.94 0.98
C ALA A 65 6.29 8.19 1.77
N VAL A 66 5.82 7.08 1.21
CA VAL A 66 4.93 6.17 1.90
C VAL A 66 5.73 5.46 2.98
N ASP A 67 5.19 5.42 4.19
CA ASP A 67 5.85 4.81 5.32
C ASP A 67 6.19 3.31 5.05
N PRO A 68 7.45 2.87 5.19
CA PRO A 68 7.84 1.50 4.88
C PRO A 68 7.17 0.44 5.77
N LEU A 69 6.86 0.77 7.02
CA LEU A 69 6.16 -0.13 7.94
C LEU A 69 4.71 -0.30 7.52
N LEU A 70 4.08 0.77 7.01
CA LEU A 70 2.74 0.71 6.42
C LEU A 70 2.72 -0.16 5.16
N ILE A 71 3.73 -0.04 4.28
CA ILE A 71 3.86 -0.92 3.10
C ILE A 71 3.99 -2.38 3.54
N ALA A 72 4.84 -2.65 4.53
CA ALA A 72 5.06 -4.00 5.03
C ALA A 72 3.80 -4.59 5.69
N GLY A 73 3.06 -3.79 6.47
CA GLY A 73 1.82 -4.20 7.14
C GLY A 73 0.63 -4.42 6.19
N ARG A 74 0.71 -3.90 4.97
CA ARG A 74 -0.31 -4.08 3.91
C ARG A 74 0.16 -4.95 2.75
N CYS A 75 1.38 -5.49 2.82
CA CYS A 75 1.91 -6.37 1.78
C CYS A 75 1.09 -7.64 1.61
N VAL A 76 0.54 -8.14 2.71
CA VAL A 76 -0.25 -9.37 2.78
C VAL A 76 -1.39 -9.15 3.78
N ALA A 77 -2.49 -9.90 3.66
CA ALA A 77 -3.60 -9.82 4.62
C ALA A 77 -3.14 -10.10 6.06
N ASP A 78 -2.29 -11.11 6.21
CA ASP A 78 -1.81 -11.63 7.49
C ASP A 78 -0.38 -11.18 7.81
N SER A 79 0.09 -10.06 7.25
CA SER A 79 1.44 -9.58 7.57
C SER A 79 1.51 -9.00 8.97
N VAL A 80 2.40 -9.54 9.80
CA VAL A 80 2.73 -9.03 11.13
C VAL A 80 4.15 -8.51 11.10
N ILE A 81 4.36 -7.25 11.49
CA ILE A 81 5.70 -6.67 11.62
C ILE A 81 6.41 -7.33 12.81
N VAL A 82 7.65 -7.78 12.61
CA VAL A 82 8.39 -8.53 13.63
C VAL A 82 9.84 -8.06 13.76
N ASN A 83 10.51 -8.55 14.81
CA ASN A 83 11.92 -8.29 15.09
C ASN A 83 12.19 -6.79 15.29
N HIS A 84 13.30 -6.32 14.74
CA HIS A 84 13.76 -4.94 14.82
C HIS A 84 12.69 -3.95 14.34
N SER A 85 11.98 -4.27 13.26
CA SER A 85 10.94 -3.39 12.70
C SER A 85 9.77 -3.17 13.66
N ALA A 86 9.47 -4.12 14.55
CA ALA A 86 8.46 -3.91 15.59
C ALA A 86 8.98 -2.94 16.68
N LEU A 87 10.27 -3.03 17.03
CA LEU A 87 10.90 -2.10 17.97
C LEU A 87 10.98 -0.68 17.37
N GLU A 88 11.27 -0.57 16.07
CA GLU A 88 11.24 0.70 15.32
C GLU A 88 9.84 1.32 15.36
N PHE A 89 8.79 0.53 15.10
CA PHE A 89 7.41 1.00 15.17
C PHE A 89 7.04 1.51 16.57
N HIS A 90 7.55 0.89 17.63
CA HIS A 90 7.32 1.32 19.01
C HIS A 90 8.25 2.45 19.49
N GLY A 91 9.16 2.96 18.64
CA GLY A 91 10.12 4.00 19.02
C GLY A 91 11.20 3.55 20.00
N LEU A 92 11.37 2.23 20.16
CA LEU A 92 12.34 1.60 21.08
C LEU A 92 13.63 1.20 20.38
N ALA A 93 13.70 1.34 19.06
CA ALA A 93 14.89 1.04 18.29
C ALA A 93 15.92 2.17 18.41
N TYR A 94 17.15 1.79 18.78
CA TYR A 94 18.28 2.70 18.86
C TYR A 94 18.89 3.04 17.48
N SER A 95 18.56 2.25 16.45
CA SER A 95 19.05 2.40 15.07
C SER A 95 17.91 2.18 14.07
N ASN A 96 17.89 2.97 13.01
CA ASN A 96 16.98 2.79 11.88
C ASN A 96 17.59 1.83 10.83
N PHE A 97 16.78 0.92 10.29
CA PHE A 97 17.17 0.05 9.19
C PHE A 97 16.36 0.39 7.94
N GLN A 98 17.00 0.37 6.78
CA GLN A 98 16.31 0.50 5.48
C GLN A 98 15.58 -0.80 5.06
N THR A 99 15.53 -1.81 5.93
CA THR A 99 14.92 -3.11 5.68
C THR A 99 13.82 -3.38 6.70
N VAL A 100 12.59 -3.51 6.23
CA VAL A 100 11.46 -3.89 7.08
C VAL A 100 11.24 -5.40 7.03
N THR A 101 11.13 -6.03 8.21
CA THR A 101 10.85 -7.46 8.32
C THR A 101 9.42 -7.70 8.80
N PHE A 102 8.69 -8.52 8.06
CA PHE A 102 7.37 -8.99 8.45
C PHE A 102 7.28 -10.51 8.33
N GLN A 103 6.45 -11.12 9.16
CA GLN A 103 6.09 -12.53 9.07
C GLN A 103 4.69 -12.65 8.48
N THR A 104 4.49 -13.70 7.68
CA THR A 104 3.18 -14.04 7.12
C THR A 104 3.11 -15.54 6.90
N ARG A 105 1.89 -16.09 6.94
CA ARG A 105 1.60 -17.49 6.62
C ARG A 105 1.45 -17.72 5.11
N SER A 106 1.35 -16.66 4.33
CA SER A 106 1.07 -16.71 2.90
C SER A 106 2.35 -16.56 2.08
N THR A 107 2.51 -17.36 1.03
CA THR A 107 3.70 -17.34 0.16
C THR A 107 3.91 -15.95 -0.43
N THR A 108 5.02 -15.31 -0.06
CA THR A 108 5.37 -13.96 -0.50
C THR A 108 6.82 -13.89 -0.91
N ARG A 109 7.09 -13.21 -2.03
CA ARG A 109 8.45 -12.94 -2.51
C ARG A 109 8.97 -11.63 -1.91
N ARG A 110 10.25 -11.62 -1.53
CA ARG A 110 10.98 -10.39 -1.19
C ARG A 110 10.93 -9.43 -2.39
N PHE A 111 10.63 -8.17 -2.13
CA PHE A 111 10.67 -7.09 -3.11
C PHE A 111 11.46 -5.92 -2.51
N HIS A 112 11.95 -5.04 -3.38
CA HIS A 112 12.67 -3.84 -3.01
C HIS A 112 11.84 -2.64 -3.48
N TYR A 113 11.54 -1.73 -2.57
CA TYR A 113 10.90 -0.47 -2.87
C TYR A 113 11.92 0.65 -2.60
N PRO A 114 12.29 1.45 -3.60
CA PRO A 114 13.24 2.53 -3.39
C PRO A 114 12.60 3.61 -2.51
N LEU A 115 13.25 3.93 -1.40
CA LEU A 115 12.92 5.12 -0.62
C LEU A 115 13.41 6.35 -1.40
N PRO A 116 12.64 7.44 -1.48
CA PRO A 116 13.05 8.67 -2.14
C PRO A 116 14.27 9.33 -1.46
#